data_AF-A0A3D2E237-F1
#
_entry.id   AF-A0A3D2E237-F1
#
_cell.length_a   1.000
_cell.length_b   1.000
_cell.length_c   1.000
_cell.angle_alpha   90.00
_cell.angle_beta   90.00
_cell.angle_gamma   90.00
#
_symmetry.space_group_name_H-M   'P 1'
#
loop_
_entity.id
_entity.type
_entity.pdbx_description
1 polymer ?
#
loop_
_entity_poly.entity_id
_entity_poly.type
_entity_poly.pdbx_seq_one_letter_code
_entity_poly.pdbx_strand_id
1 'polypeptide(L)'
;MKISYKPTILAAGGICLIVALFAICGCFCAPKEVADAGFCDLLTPEIVKFYEEEIAKEQVLSSKSEQNVKAIASRFGIDEQKAKCAILLFDFSKRTGGGITFPEIANMSEFKMLAFAKQRGEIYGQSLSKEDKEELKQKASALLGIRL
;
A
#
# COMPACT_ATOMS: atom_id res chain seq x y z
N MET A 1 -24.56 24.49 -15.72
CA MET A 1 -24.65 24.04 -14.32
C MET A 1 -24.19 22.59 -14.26
N LYS A 2 -23.44 22.26 -13.21
CA LYS A 2 -22.41 21.21 -13.13
C LYS A 2 -22.83 19.81 -13.63
N ILE A 3 -22.05 19.27 -14.56
CA ILE A 3 -22.01 17.85 -14.88
C ILE A 3 -21.50 17.13 -13.64
N SER A 4 -22.36 16.32 -13.03
CA SER A 4 -22.07 15.51 -11.85
C SER A 4 -21.16 14.35 -12.24
N TYR A 5 -19.86 14.55 -12.17
CA TYR A 5 -18.89 13.45 -12.20
C TYR A 5 -18.91 12.77 -10.84
N LYS A 6 -19.39 11.53 -10.77
CA LYS A 6 -18.94 10.49 -9.82
C LYS A 6 -19.66 9.15 -10.07
N PRO A 7 -19.23 8.38 -11.09
CA PRO A 7 -19.37 6.93 -11.03
C PRO A 7 -18.08 6.19 -11.43
N THR A 8 -16.88 6.65 -11.00
CA THR A 8 -15.62 6.08 -11.52
C THR A 8 -14.41 6.08 -10.57
N ILE A 9 -14.61 6.22 -9.25
CA ILE A 9 -13.50 6.11 -8.28
C ILE A 9 -13.71 4.86 -7.41
N LEU A 10 -13.77 3.69 -8.04
CA LEU A 10 -13.74 2.39 -7.35
C LEU A 10 -12.45 1.61 -7.61
N ALA A 11 -11.54 2.17 -8.41
CA ALA A 11 -10.37 1.49 -8.94
C ALA A 11 -9.10 2.35 -8.78
N ALA A 12 -8.65 2.62 -7.55
CA ALA A 12 -7.30 3.12 -7.29
C ALA A 12 -7.08 3.17 -5.78
N GLY A 13 -6.08 2.44 -5.24
CA GLY A 13 -5.86 2.44 -3.81
C GLY A 13 -4.90 1.36 -3.30
N GLY A 14 -3.63 1.45 -3.66
CA GLY A 14 -2.59 0.47 -3.36
C GLY A 14 -2.17 0.33 -1.89
N ILE A 15 -1.52 -0.80 -1.63
CA ILE A 15 -0.64 -1.24 -0.52
C ILE A 15 -0.89 -0.63 0.87
N CYS A 16 -0.68 0.66 1.05
CA CYS A 16 -0.75 1.33 2.36
C CYS A 16 -2.19 1.58 2.80
N LEU A 17 -3.06 1.63 1.81
CA LEU A 17 -4.48 1.79 1.92
C LEU A 17 -5.17 0.48 2.33
N ILE A 18 -4.65 -0.64 1.85
CA ILE A 18 -4.96 -2.00 2.30
C ILE A 18 -4.53 -2.16 3.75
N VAL A 19 -3.34 -1.69 4.12
CA VAL A 19 -2.89 -1.66 5.53
C VAL A 19 -3.82 -0.82 6.42
N ALA A 20 -4.23 0.38 5.99
CA ALA A 20 -5.19 1.21 6.72
C ALA A 20 -6.60 0.59 6.77
N LEU A 21 -7.10 0.03 5.67
CA LEU A 21 -8.39 -0.66 5.59
C LEU A 21 -8.43 -1.94 6.46
N PHE A 22 -7.35 -2.74 6.47
CA PHE A 22 -7.29 -4.02 7.19
C PHE A 22 -6.98 -3.86 8.68
N ALA A 23 -6.17 -2.87 9.07
CA ALA A 23 -5.94 -2.54 10.48
C ALA A 23 -7.22 -2.08 11.21
N ILE A 24 -8.23 -1.58 10.47
CA ILE A 24 -9.35 -0.83 11.04
C ILE A 24 -10.73 -1.50 10.81
N CYS A 25 -10.97 -2.20 9.69
CA CYS A 25 -12.32 -2.64 9.34
C CYS A 25 -12.57 -4.16 9.29
N GLY A 26 -11.56 -5.04 9.31
CA GLY A 26 -11.77 -6.50 9.34
C GLY A 26 -12.63 -7.11 8.22
N CYS A 27 -13.01 -6.34 7.19
CA CYS A 27 -14.02 -6.73 6.21
C CYS A 27 -13.44 -6.71 4.80
N PHE A 28 -13.68 -7.79 4.06
CA PHE A 28 -13.18 -8.02 2.71
C PHE A 28 -14.27 -7.71 1.69
N CYS A 29 -14.00 -6.79 0.77
CA CYS A 29 -14.53 -6.76 -0.59
C CYS A 29 -13.53 -5.95 -1.42
N ALA A 30 -12.47 -6.58 -1.93
CA ALA A 30 -11.66 -5.93 -2.97
C ALA A 30 -12.57 -5.74 -4.20
N PRO A 31 -12.80 -4.51 -4.69
CA PRO A 31 -13.62 -4.28 -5.86
C PRO A 31 -13.13 -5.09 -7.05
N LYS A 32 -14.03 -5.46 -7.97
CA LYS A 32 -13.69 -6.25 -9.17
C LYS A 32 -12.61 -5.56 -10.00
N GLU A 33 -12.52 -4.23 -9.95
CA GLU A 33 -11.47 -3.46 -10.62
C GLU A 33 -10.07 -3.61 -9.98
N VAL A 34 -9.98 -3.95 -8.68
CA VAL A 34 -8.73 -4.34 -8.00
C VAL A 34 -8.30 -5.76 -8.36
N ALA A 35 -9.23 -6.59 -8.87
CA ALA A 35 -8.89 -7.90 -9.43
C ALA A 35 -8.40 -7.79 -10.88
N ASP A 36 -8.80 -6.75 -11.61
CA ASP A 36 -8.38 -6.47 -12.99
C ASP A 36 -7.09 -5.63 -13.07
N ALA A 37 -6.81 -4.77 -12.09
CA ALA A 37 -5.53 -4.07 -11.92
C ALA A 37 -4.59 -4.86 -11.00
N GLY A 38 -3.30 -4.97 -11.34
CA GLY A 38 -2.34 -5.57 -10.41
C GLY A 38 -2.30 -4.83 -9.08
N PHE A 39 -2.15 -5.53 -7.96
CA PHE A 39 -1.94 -4.92 -6.64
C PHE A 39 -0.82 -3.87 -6.66
N CYS A 40 0.23 -4.10 -7.45
CA CYS A 40 1.34 -3.17 -7.58
C CYS A 40 0.95 -1.91 -8.37
N ASP A 41 0.09 -2.04 -9.38
CA ASP A 41 -0.39 -0.93 -10.21
C ASP A 41 -1.21 0.09 -9.41
N LEU A 42 -1.77 -0.35 -8.29
CA LEU A 42 -2.52 0.52 -7.39
C LEU A 42 -1.64 1.50 -6.60
N LEU A 43 -0.31 1.32 -6.60
CA LEU A 43 0.60 2.20 -5.86
C LEU A 43 0.82 3.54 -6.61
N THR A 44 0.07 4.56 -6.21
CA THR A 44 0.20 5.93 -6.74
C THR A 44 1.14 6.80 -5.88
N PRO A 45 1.64 7.94 -6.41
CA PRO A 45 2.47 8.87 -5.63
C PRO A 45 1.82 9.36 -4.33
N GLU A 46 0.50 9.57 -4.34
CA GLU A 46 -0.24 10.01 -3.15
C GLU A 46 -0.27 8.93 -2.06
N ILE A 47 -0.30 7.65 -2.46
CA ILE A 47 -0.27 6.52 -1.53
C ILE A 47 1.13 6.33 -0.95
N VAL A 48 2.16 6.52 -1.78
CA VAL A 48 3.56 6.56 -1.30
C VAL A 48 3.70 7.67 -0.26
N LYS A 49 3.19 8.87 -0.56
CA LYS A 49 3.24 10.00 0.36
C LYS A 49 2.49 9.70 1.67
N PHE A 50 1.28 9.18 1.59
CA PHE A 50 0.50 8.78 2.76
C PHE A 50 1.27 7.77 3.64
N TYR A 51 1.90 6.76 3.03
CA TYR A 51 2.72 5.81 3.77
C TYR A 51 3.86 6.48 4.51
N GLU A 52 4.62 7.32 3.80
CA GLU A 52 5.80 7.98 4.35
C GLU A 52 5.43 8.98 5.46
N GLU A 53 4.31 9.68 5.30
CA GLU A 53 3.84 10.68 6.27
C GLU A 53 3.09 10.09 7.46
N GLU A 54 2.35 8.99 7.28
CA GLU A 54 1.45 8.47 8.31
C GLU A 54 1.93 7.17 8.96
N ILE A 55 2.67 6.34 8.22
CA ILE A 55 3.09 5.01 8.70
C ILE A 55 4.60 4.98 8.97
N ALA A 56 5.43 5.32 7.98
CA ALA A 56 6.88 5.25 8.13
C ALA A 56 7.46 6.44 8.90
N LYS A 57 6.83 7.62 8.82
CA LYS A 57 7.32 8.90 9.35
C LYS A 57 8.71 9.28 8.81
N GLU A 58 9.07 8.76 7.63
CA GLU A 58 10.32 9.02 6.93
C GLU A 58 10.20 8.68 5.44
N GLN A 59 11.14 9.19 4.61
CA GLN A 59 11.16 8.93 3.18
C GLN A 59 11.75 7.54 2.88
N VAL A 60 10.95 6.66 2.28
CA VAL A 60 11.31 5.27 1.99
C VAL A 60 11.52 5.06 0.49
N LEU A 61 10.54 5.47 -0.31
CA LEU A 61 10.56 5.37 -1.75
C LEU A 61 10.82 6.72 -2.41
N SER A 62 10.27 7.81 -1.88
CA SER A 62 10.45 9.16 -2.44
C SER A 62 11.91 9.64 -2.42
N SER A 63 12.73 9.11 -1.51
CA SER A 63 14.17 9.37 -1.44
C SER A 63 14.98 8.61 -2.49
N LYS A 64 14.37 7.69 -3.25
CA LYS A 64 15.07 6.90 -4.27
C LYS A 64 14.94 7.54 -5.64
N SER A 65 16.07 7.70 -6.33
CA SER A 65 16.07 8.09 -7.74
C SER A 65 15.42 7.02 -8.61
N GLU A 66 14.87 7.43 -9.75
CA GLU A 66 14.34 6.49 -10.75
C GLU A 66 15.38 5.47 -11.20
N GLN A 67 16.64 5.89 -11.34
CA GLN A 67 17.75 4.99 -11.70
C GLN A 67 17.96 3.89 -10.65
N ASN A 68 17.81 4.20 -9.37
CA ASN A 68 17.91 3.20 -8.30
C ASN A 68 16.76 2.20 -8.37
N VAL A 69 15.53 2.67 -8.63
CA VAL A 69 14.37 1.78 -8.78
C VAL A 69 14.54 0.86 -10.00
N LYS A 70 15.00 1.41 -11.13
CA LYS A 70 15.32 0.64 -12.34
C LYS A 70 16.41 -0.41 -12.12
N ALA A 71 17.46 -0.06 -11.37
CA ALA A 71 18.52 -0.99 -11.03
C ALA A 71 18.01 -2.16 -10.16
N ILE A 72 17.11 -1.87 -9.21
CA ILE A 72 16.45 -2.90 -8.39
C ILE A 72 15.57 -3.79 -9.27
N ALA A 73 14.71 -3.19 -10.10
CA ALA A 73 13.82 -3.90 -11.02
C ALA A 73 14.59 -4.90 -11.90
N SER A 74 15.66 -4.41 -12.54
CA SER A 74 16.57 -5.22 -13.37
C SER A 74 17.25 -6.34 -12.59
N ARG A 75 17.77 -6.04 -11.38
CA ARG A 75 18.46 -7.03 -10.53
C ARG A 75 17.57 -8.23 -10.18
N PHE A 76 16.27 -8.02 -10.00
CA PHE A 76 15.32 -9.06 -9.60
C PHE A 76 14.44 -9.57 -10.74
N GLY A 77 14.62 -9.08 -11.97
CA GLY A 77 13.82 -9.49 -13.13
C GLY A 77 12.33 -9.15 -12.98
N ILE A 78 12.02 -8.03 -12.32
CA ILE A 78 10.66 -7.52 -12.12
C ILE A 78 10.53 -6.14 -12.77
N ASP A 79 9.30 -5.67 -13.01
CA ASP A 79 9.07 -4.30 -13.47
C ASP A 79 9.32 -3.26 -12.35
N GLU A 80 9.41 -2.00 -12.75
CA GLU A 80 9.66 -0.88 -11.82
C GLU A 80 8.53 -0.71 -10.79
N GLN A 81 7.29 -0.99 -11.18
CA GLN A 81 6.13 -0.79 -10.31
C GLN A 81 6.12 -1.83 -9.18
N LYS A 82 6.38 -3.09 -9.52
CA LYS A 82 6.58 -4.17 -8.56
C LYS A 82 7.81 -3.95 -7.68
N ALA A 83 8.88 -3.37 -8.23
CA ALA A 83 10.04 -2.99 -7.42
C ALA A 83 9.69 -1.93 -6.36
N LYS A 84 8.95 -0.88 -6.72
CA LYS A 84 8.43 0.13 -5.78
C LYS A 84 7.58 -0.52 -4.69
N CYS A 85 6.70 -1.44 -5.06
CA CYS A 85 5.85 -2.17 -4.13
C CYS A 85 6.66 -3.06 -3.17
N ALA A 86 7.63 -3.80 -3.69
CA ALA A 86 8.52 -4.62 -2.89
C ALA A 86 9.33 -3.79 -1.88
N ILE A 87 9.76 -2.58 -2.26
CA ILE A 87 10.46 -1.64 -1.36
C ILE A 87 9.58 -1.25 -0.18
N LEU A 88 8.34 -0.82 -0.43
CA LEU A 88 7.43 -0.41 0.64
C LEU A 88 7.02 -1.59 1.51
N LEU A 89 6.74 -2.76 0.93
CA LEU A 89 6.42 -3.96 1.71
C LEU A 89 7.58 -4.44 2.56
N PHE A 90 8.81 -4.32 2.05
CA PHE A 90 9.99 -4.69 2.82
C PHE A 90 10.20 -3.75 4.00
N ASP A 91 10.08 -2.44 3.79
CA ASP A 91 10.12 -1.47 4.88
C ASP A 91 9.02 -1.74 5.91
N PHE A 92 7.78 -1.92 5.46
CA PHE A 92 6.65 -2.18 6.33
C PHE A 92 6.81 -3.48 7.13
N SER A 93 7.38 -4.52 6.50
CA SER A 93 7.68 -5.78 7.18
C SER A 93 8.70 -5.60 8.31
N LYS A 94 9.72 -4.73 8.14
CA LYS A 94 10.70 -4.46 9.20
C LYS A 94 10.06 -3.78 10.39
N ARG A 95 9.16 -2.83 10.15
CA ARG A 95 8.43 -2.09 11.21
C ARG A 95 7.47 -2.97 12.00
N THR A 96 6.98 -4.05 11.38
CA THR A 96 5.97 -4.95 11.95
C THR A 96 6.52 -6.33 12.32
N GLY A 97 7.85 -6.50 12.35
CA GLY A 97 8.50 -7.76 12.74
C GLY A 97 8.22 -8.94 11.79
N GLY A 98 8.02 -8.69 10.50
CA GLY A 98 7.64 -9.69 9.49
C GLY A 98 8.68 -10.74 9.13
N GLY A 99 9.95 -10.55 9.49
CA GLY A 99 11.00 -11.58 9.36
C GLY A 99 11.24 -12.07 7.93
N ILE A 100 11.11 -11.20 6.93
CA ILE A 100 11.25 -11.55 5.52
C ILE A 100 12.34 -10.73 4.83
N THR A 101 13.00 -11.32 3.83
CA THR A 101 14.02 -10.64 3.04
C THR A 101 13.42 -9.94 1.81
N PHE A 102 14.12 -8.94 1.29
CA PHE A 102 13.70 -8.25 0.06
C PHE A 102 13.56 -9.21 -1.14
N PRO A 103 14.50 -10.14 -1.41
CA PRO A 103 14.36 -11.09 -2.51
C PRO A 103 13.11 -11.98 -2.39
N GLU A 104 12.76 -12.39 -1.17
CA GLU A 104 11.53 -13.17 -0.94
C GLU A 104 10.28 -12.37 -1.30
N ILE A 105 10.22 -11.08 -0.92
CA ILE A 105 9.13 -10.19 -1.32
C ILE A 105 9.12 -10.00 -2.84
N ALA A 106 10.25 -9.67 -3.45
CA ALA A 106 10.36 -9.42 -4.90
C ALA A 106 9.87 -10.62 -5.74
N ASN A 107 10.12 -11.84 -5.26
CA ASN A 107 9.68 -13.08 -5.90
C ASN A 107 8.21 -13.45 -5.63
N MET A 108 7.50 -12.72 -4.77
CA MET A 108 6.07 -12.97 -4.55
C MET A 108 5.25 -12.63 -5.79
N SER A 109 4.23 -13.44 -6.06
CA SER A 109 3.10 -13.00 -6.88
C SER A 109 2.40 -11.83 -6.19
N GLU A 110 1.78 -10.95 -6.96
CA GLU A 110 1.04 -9.81 -6.41
C GLU A 110 -0.08 -10.20 -5.43
N PHE A 111 -0.74 -11.34 -5.66
CA PHE A 111 -1.69 -11.91 -4.69
C PHE A 111 -1.05 -12.23 -3.34
N LYS A 112 0.17 -12.79 -3.34
CA LYS A 112 0.93 -13.07 -2.11
C LYS A 112 1.42 -11.78 -1.45
N MET A 113 1.83 -10.79 -2.25
CA MET A 113 2.19 -9.46 -1.75
C MET A 113 1.01 -8.81 -1.03
N LEU A 114 -0.20 -8.88 -1.62
CA LEU A 114 -1.42 -8.39 -1.01
C LEU A 114 -1.73 -9.10 0.32
N ALA A 115 -1.70 -10.44 0.32
CA ALA A 115 -1.94 -11.22 1.53
C ALA A 115 -0.91 -10.90 2.63
N PHE A 116 0.35 -10.73 2.25
CA PHE A 116 1.42 -10.34 3.18
C PHE A 116 1.21 -8.92 3.73
N ALA A 117 0.89 -7.95 2.86
CA ALA A 117 0.57 -6.58 3.25
C ALA A 117 -0.57 -6.54 4.27
N LYS A 118 -1.64 -7.30 4.03
CA LYS A 118 -2.76 -7.46 4.94
C LYS A 118 -2.32 -7.97 6.31
N GLN A 119 -1.59 -9.09 6.34
CA GLN A 119 -1.11 -9.68 7.59
C GLN A 119 -0.26 -8.69 8.40
N ARG A 120 0.62 -7.94 7.73
CA ARG A 120 1.43 -6.91 8.37
C ARG A 120 0.59 -5.72 8.86
N GLY A 121 -0.44 -5.36 8.10
CA GLY A 121 -1.38 -4.29 8.45
C GLY A 121 -2.18 -4.58 9.71
N GLU A 122 -2.66 -5.81 9.87
CA GLU A 122 -3.35 -6.25 11.08
C GLU A 122 -2.45 -6.13 12.32
N ILE A 123 -1.18 -6.52 12.21
CA ILE A 123 -0.19 -6.41 13.29
C ILE A 123 0.12 -4.95 13.62
N TYR A 124 0.32 -4.11 12.60
CA TYR A 124 0.49 -2.67 12.80
C TYR A 124 -0.72 -2.06 13.51
N GLY A 125 -1.93 -2.42 13.06
CA GLY A 125 -3.18 -2.01 13.69
C GLY A 125 -3.23 -2.38 15.17
N GLN A 126 -2.76 -3.55 15.58
CA GLN A 126 -2.74 -3.93 17.00
C GLN A 126 -1.84 -3.02 17.86
N SER A 127 -0.84 -2.36 17.27
CA SER A 127 0.05 -1.44 17.98
C SER A 127 -0.50 -0.03 18.16
N LEU A 128 -1.59 0.31 17.45
CA LEU A 128 -2.19 1.64 17.46
C LEU A 128 -3.29 1.79 18.52
N SER A 129 -3.41 3.00 19.08
CA SER A 129 -4.56 3.37 19.90
C SER A 129 -5.86 3.40 19.08
N LYS A 130 -7.01 3.51 19.75
CA LYS A 130 -8.30 3.60 19.05
C LYS A 130 -8.41 4.92 18.29
N GLU A 131 -7.90 5.99 18.88
CA GLU A 131 -7.89 7.34 18.32
C GLU A 131 -7.02 7.39 17.06
N ASP A 132 -5.80 6.85 17.13
CA ASP A 132 -4.88 6.82 15.99
C ASP A 132 -5.42 5.97 14.83
N LYS A 133 -6.11 4.87 15.14
CA LYS A 133 -6.82 4.07 14.14
C LYS A 133 -7.87 4.90 13.44
N GLU A 134 -8.73 5.58 14.18
CA GLU A 134 -9.82 6.35 13.58
C GLU A 134 -9.28 7.54 12.75
N GLU A 135 -8.22 8.20 13.22
CA GLU A 135 -7.56 9.25 12.45
C GLU A 135 -6.98 8.71 11.13
N LEU A 136 -6.24 7.60 11.18
CA LEU A 136 -5.71 6.96 9.98
C LEU A 136 -6.82 6.52 9.02
N LYS A 137 -7.94 6.05 9.56
CA LYS A 137 -9.14 5.70 8.78
C LYS A 137 -9.68 6.89 8.01
N GLN A 138 -9.81 8.02 8.68
CA GLN A 138 -10.37 9.25 8.11
C GLN A 138 -9.45 9.81 7.03
N LYS A 139 -8.14 9.84 7.28
CA LYS A 139 -7.16 10.29 6.29
C LYS A 139 -7.14 9.36 5.06
N ALA A 140 -7.19 8.04 5.26
CA ALA A 140 -7.28 7.07 4.16
C ALA A 140 -8.60 7.23 3.37
N SER A 141 -9.73 7.41 4.07
CA SER A 141 -11.05 7.68 3.46
C SER A 141 -11.04 8.92 2.58
N ALA A 142 -10.47 10.01 3.10
CA ALA A 142 -10.37 11.29 2.39
C ALA A 142 -9.49 11.17 1.14
N LEU A 143 -8.36 10.46 1.24
CA LEU A 143 -7.45 10.21 0.12
C LEU A 143 -8.15 9.48 -1.04
N LEU A 144 -9.07 8.58 -0.72
CA LEU A 144 -9.80 7.74 -1.69
C LEU A 144 -11.08 8.37 -2.21
N GLY A 145 -11.60 9.37 -1.52
CA GLY A 145 -12.95 9.88 -1.78
C GLY A 145 -14.06 8.88 -1.45
N ILE A 146 -13.83 7.94 -0.53
CA ILE A 146 -14.83 6.97 -0.05
C ILE A 146 -15.11 7.17 1.45
N ARG A 147 -16.28 6.75 1.95
CA ARG A 147 -16.56 6.68 3.39
C ARG A 147 -16.24 5.28 3.89
N LEU A 148 -15.28 5.16 4.82
CA LEU A 148 -14.92 3.91 5.49
C LEU A 148 -15.54 3.80 6.87
#